data_AF-A0AAV0TQ68-F1
#
_entry.id   AF-A0AAV0TQ68-F1
#
_cell.length_a   1.000
_cell.length_b   1.000
_cell.length_c   1.000
_cell.angle_alpha   90.00
_cell.angle_beta   90.00
_cell.angle_gamma   90.00
#
_symmetry.space_group_name_H-M   'P 1'
#
loop_
_entity.id
_entity.type
_entity.pdbx_description
1 polymer ?
#
loop_
_entity_poly.entity_id
_entity_poly.type
_entity_poly.pdbx_seq_one_letter_code
_entity_poly.pdbx_strand_id
1 'polypeptide(L)'
;MRMADQETKEEPGCWQKKAAYEQCFDKWYTDVFLQQKAQGKLGCQKEYEAYKCCYMNELHKNKTVMESIKSVMQPEVKKRFETQTAEHQ
;
A
#
# COMPACT_ATOMS: atom_id res chain seq x y z
N MET A 1 -7.50 -39.33 -19.75
CA MET A 1 -6.60 -38.15 -19.85
C MET A 1 -6.70 -37.37 -18.56
N ARG A 2 -5.61 -37.26 -17.79
CA ARG A 2 -5.53 -36.39 -16.60
C ARG A 2 -5.23 -34.98 -17.09
N MET A 3 -6.15 -34.04 -16.95
CA MET A 3 -5.83 -32.62 -17.10
C MET A 3 -5.32 -32.14 -15.75
N ALA A 4 -4.06 -31.76 -15.73
CA ALA A 4 -3.42 -31.18 -14.56
C ALA A 4 -4.06 -29.81 -14.30
N ASP A 5 -4.59 -29.66 -13.08
CA ASP A 5 -4.84 -28.37 -12.43
C ASP A 5 -3.58 -27.50 -12.56
N GLN A 6 -3.60 -26.63 -13.56
CA GLN A 6 -2.68 -25.51 -13.63
C GLN A 6 -3.32 -24.43 -12.74
N GLU A 7 -3.12 -24.55 -11.43
CA GLU A 7 -3.33 -23.45 -10.48
C GLU A 7 -2.42 -22.30 -10.94
N THR A 8 -2.95 -21.43 -11.80
CA THR A 8 -2.48 -20.07 -11.93
C THR A 8 -2.66 -19.45 -10.56
N LYS A 9 -1.58 -19.42 -9.77
CA LYS A 9 -1.44 -18.52 -8.63
C LYS A 9 -1.56 -17.10 -9.18
N GLU A 10 -2.79 -16.62 -9.36
CA GLU A 10 -3.03 -15.21 -9.60
C GLU A 10 -2.40 -14.46 -8.43
N GLU A 11 -1.44 -13.59 -8.73
CA GLU A 11 -0.88 -12.73 -7.69
C GLU A 11 -2.03 -11.94 -7.05
N PRO A 12 -2.12 -11.90 -5.70
CA PRO A 12 -3.22 -11.22 -5.05
C PRO A 12 -3.27 -9.76 -5.51
N GLY A 13 -4.41 -9.36 -6.09
CA GLY A 13 -4.63 -7.98 -6.53
C GLY A 13 -4.52 -7.00 -5.36
N CYS A 14 -4.38 -5.70 -5.65
CA CYS A 14 -4.17 -4.70 -4.60
C CYS A 14 -5.28 -4.68 -3.55
N TRP A 15 -6.52 -5.07 -3.93
CA TRP A 15 -7.64 -5.24 -3.01
C TRP A 15 -7.43 -6.36 -1.99
N GLN A 16 -6.85 -7.48 -2.38
CA GLN A 16 -6.55 -8.58 -1.45
C GLN A 16 -5.40 -8.20 -0.51
N LYS A 17 -4.37 -7.50 -1.02
CA LYS A 17 -3.29 -6.94 -0.18
C LYS A 17 -3.81 -5.88 0.78
N LYS A 18 -4.77 -5.04 0.35
CA LYS A 18 -5.47 -4.07 1.19
C LYS A 18 -6.22 -4.76 2.33
N ALA A 19 -7.02 -5.79 2.03
CA ALA A 19 -7.77 -6.53 3.04
C ALA A 19 -6.86 -7.17 4.10
N ALA A 20 -5.70 -7.72 3.68
CA ALA A 20 -4.72 -8.26 4.61
C ALA A 20 -4.12 -7.18 5.52
N TYR A 21 -3.81 -6.00 4.98
CA TYR A 21 -3.34 -4.85 5.76
C TYR A 21 -4.42 -4.37 6.74
N GLU A 22 -5.66 -4.17 6.28
CA GLU A 22 -6.78 -3.71 7.11
C GLU A 22 -7.04 -4.67 8.26
N GLN A 23 -7.08 -5.98 7.99
CA GLN A 23 -7.27 -7.00 9.03
C GLN A 23 -6.16 -6.96 10.10
N CYS A 24 -4.92 -6.74 9.68
CA CYS A 24 -3.81 -6.59 10.61
C CYS A 24 -3.94 -5.27 11.39
N PHE A 25 -4.24 -4.17 10.70
CA PHE A 25 -4.36 -2.84 11.28
C PHE A 25 -5.47 -2.78 12.32
N ASP A 26 -6.65 -3.34 12.07
CA ASP A 26 -7.77 -3.34 13.02
C ASP A 26 -7.42 -4.02 14.34
N LYS A 27 -6.71 -5.16 14.27
CA LYS A 27 -6.21 -5.87 15.44
C LYS A 27 -5.17 -5.04 16.18
N TRP A 28 -4.16 -4.53 15.47
CA TRP A 28 -3.12 -3.70 16.08
C TRP A 28 -3.69 -2.42 16.70
N TYR A 29 -4.65 -1.79 16.03
CA TYR A 29 -5.31 -0.57 16.49
C TYR A 29 -6.03 -0.82 17.81
N THR A 30 -6.81 -1.90 17.89
CA THR A 30 -7.60 -2.26 19.08
C THR A 30 -6.73 -2.76 20.23
N ASP A 31 -5.76 -3.63 19.94
CA ASP A 31 -5.01 -4.35 20.98
C ASP A 31 -3.76 -3.59 21.45
N VAL A 32 -3.22 -2.70 20.60
CA VAL A 32 -1.93 -2.04 20.85
C VAL A 32 -2.08 -0.53 20.88
N PHE A 33 -2.66 0.09 19.85
CA PHE A 33 -2.71 1.54 19.75
C PHE A 33 -3.65 2.16 20.80
N LEU A 34 -4.92 1.74 20.84
CA LEU A 34 -5.90 2.24 21.81
C LEU A 34 -5.51 1.96 23.25
N GLN A 35 -4.79 0.86 23.48
CA GLN A 35 -4.29 0.48 24.82
C GLN A 35 -3.00 1.23 25.21
N GLN A 36 -2.52 2.17 24.38
CA GLN A 36 -1.28 2.93 24.58
C GLN A 36 -0.03 2.03 24.68
N LYS A 37 -0.10 0.81 24.13
CA LYS A 37 0.99 -0.18 24.12
C LYS A 37 1.91 -0.06 22.89
N ALA A 38 1.59 0.84 21.95
CA ALA A 38 2.36 1.00 20.72
C ALA A 38 3.80 1.46 20.97
N GLN A 39 4.05 2.26 22.01
CA GLN A 39 5.39 2.78 22.35
C GLN A 39 6.14 3.38 21.14
N GLY A 40 5.41 4.05 20.24
CA GLY A 40 5.96 4.63 19.00
C GLY A 40 6.26 3.63 17.87
N LYS A 41 5.97 2.33 18.03
CA LYS A 41 6.16 1.32 16.99
C LYS A 41 4.92 1.19 16.12
N LEU A 42 5.13 1.10 14.81
CA LEU A 42 4.07 0.87 13.83
C LEU A 42 3.79 -0.64 13.70
N GLY A 43 2.50 -0.99 13.64
CA GLY A 43 2.06 -2.34 13.30
C GLY A 43 1.92 -2.54 11.79
N CYS A 44 1.94 -3.80 11.35
CA CYS A 44 1.52 -4.21 10.00
C CYS A 44 2.30 -3.55 8.85
N GLN A 45 3.57 -3.21 9.10
CA GLN A 45 4.38 -2.46 8.17
C GLN A 45 4.64 -3.25 6.87
N LYS A 46 4.79 -4.57 6.95
CA LYS A 46 5.00 -5.44 5.80
C LYS A 46 3.77 -5.49 4.88
N GLU A 47 2.60 -5.63 5.47
CA GLU A 47 1.32 -5.67 4.78
C GLU A 47 1.01 -4.31 4.15
N TYR A 48 1.34 -3.23 4.87
CA TYR A 48 1.23 -1.85 4.36
C TYR A 48 2.14 -1.62 3.15
N GLU A 49 3.41 -2.00 3.22
CA GLU A 49 4.36 -1.87 2.12
C GLU A 49 3.91 -2.67 0.89
N ALA A 50 3.44 -3.90 1.09
CA ALA A 50 2.92 -4.73 0.01
C ALA A 50 1.68 -4.11 -0.68
N TYR A 51 0.74 -3.58 0.10
CA TYR A 51 -0.43 -2.87 -0.41
C TYR A 51 -0.03 -1.58 -1.13
N LYS A 52 0.82 -0.75 -0.50
CA LYS A 52 1.27 0.54 -1.04
C LYS A 52 1.99 0.38 -2.37
N CYS A 53 2.91 -0.60 -2.49
CA CYS A 53 3.59 -0.86 -3.75
C CYS A 53 2.61 -1.23 -4.86
N CYS A 54 1.64 -2.11 -4.58
CA CYS A 54 0.61 -2.49 -5.55
C CYS A 54 -0.24 -1.28 -5.95
N TYR A 55 -0.76 -0.53 -4.97
CA TYR A 55 -1.62 0.63 -5.19
C TYR A 55 -0.92 1.72 -6.00
N MET A 56 0.33 2.05 -5.66
CA MET A 56 1.11 3.05 -6.39
C MET A 56 1.38 2.63 -7.83
N ASN A 57 1.64 1.34 -8.08
CA ASN A 57 1.82 0.83 -9.43
C ASN A 57 0.54 0.97 -10.27
N GLU A 58 -0.63 0.67 -9.72
CA GLU A 58 -1.91 0.91 -10.41
C GLU A 58 -2.17 2.41 -10.61
N LEU A 59 -1.87 3.23 -9.61
CA LEU A 59 -2.06 4.68 -9.68
C LEU A 59 -1.16 5.32 -10.76
N HIS A 60 0.08 4.85 -10.93
CA HIS A 60 0.99 5.32 -11.98
C HIS A 60 0.52 4.98 -13.40
N LYS A 61 -0.29 3.93 -13.58
CA LYS A 61 -0.91 3.63 -14.89
C LYS A 61 -1.90 4.72 -15.30
N ASN A 62 -2.51 5.42 -14.33
CA ASN A 62 -3.44 6.50 -14.58
C ASN A 62 -2.80 7.89 -14.34
N LYS A 63 -2.09 8.38 -15.38
CA LYS A 63 -1.36 9.66 -15.35
C LYS A 63 -2.25 10.85 -15.00
N THR A 64 -3.48 10.90 -15.51
CA THR A 64 -4.41 12.01 -15.27
C THR A 64 -4.78 12.14 -13.79
N VAL A 65 -5.08 11.01 -13.15
CA VAL A 65 -5.40 11.00 -11.71
C VAL A 65 -4.16 11.42 -10.90
N MET A 66 -2.98 10.91 -11.23
CA MET A 66 -1.73 11.33 -10.58
C MET A 66 -1.45 12.83 -10.70
N GLU A 67 -1.65 13.42 -11.88
CA GLU A 67 -1.46 14.86 -12.09
C GLU A 67 -2.46 15.70 -11.30
N SER A 68 -3.73 15.27 -11.25
CA SER A 68 -4.75 15.94 -10.43
C SER A 68 -4.38 15.93 -8.94
N ILE A 69 -3.88 14.80 -8.43
CA ILE A 69 -3.43 14.66 -7.03
C ILE A 69 -2.21 15.57 -6.78
N LYS A 70 -1.23 15.56 -7.69
CA LYS A 70 -0.04 16.44 -7.59
C LYS A 70 -0.40 17.93 -7.63
N SER A 71 -1.49 18.30 -8.33
CA SER A 71 -1.95 19.69 -8.42
C SER A 71 -2.56 20.20 -7.12
N VAL A 72 -3.11 19.32 -6.28
CA VAL A 72 -3.72 19.70 -4.98
C VAL A 72 -2.82 19.43 -3.79
N MET A 73 -1.67 18.76 -4.00
CA MET A 73 -0.65 18.57 -2.96
C MET A 73 -0.03 19.90 -2.54
N GLN A 74 0.21 20.04 -1.23
CA GLN A 74 0.98 21.16 -0.72
C GLN A 74 2.41 21.15 -1.31
N PRO A 75 3.01 22.31 -1.59
CA PRO A 75 4.28 22.41 -2.31
C PRO A 75 5.42 21.61 -1.66
N GLU A 76 5.47 21.60 -0.33
CA GLU A 76 6.46 20.90 0.48
C GLU A 76 6.33 19.37 0.34
N VAL A 77 5.09 18.88 0.29
CA VAL A 77 4.77 17.46 0.12
C VAL A 77 5.05 17.01 -1.31
N LYS A 78 4.69 17.86 -2.29
CA LYS A 78 4.98 17.62 -3.70
C LYS A 78 6.49 17.47 -3.95
N LYS A 79 7.30 18.37 -3.38
CA LYS A 79 8.76 18.32 -3.48
C LYS A 79 9.34 17.02 -2.90
N ARG A 80 8.87 16.58 -1.72
CA ARG A 80 9.28 15.30 -1.12
C ARG A 80 8.87 14.09 -1.96
N PHE A 81 7.66 14.12 -2.51
CA PHE A 81 7.15 13.06 -3.38
C PHE A 81 8.01 12.93 -4.64
N GLU A 82 8.30 14.05 -5.32
CA GLU A 82 9.15 14.07 -6.52
C GLU A 82 10.57 13.57 -6.23
N THR A 83 11.17 13.96 -5.10
CA THR A 83 12.49 13.45 -4.68
C THR A 83 12.48 11.94 -4.44
N GLN A 84 11.50 11.41 -3.70
CA GLN A 84 11.40 9.96 -3.44
C GLN A 84 11.12 9.15 -4.70
N THR A 85 10.38 9.72 -5.67
CA THR A 85 10.10 9.01 -6.93
C THR A 85 11.35 8.93 -7.81
N ALA A 86 12.23 9.94 -7.75
CA ALA A 86 13.48 9.98 -8.51
C ALA A 86 14.56 9.04 -7.95
N GLU A 87 14.56 8.75 -6.66
CA GLU A 87 15.50 7.79 -6.02
C GLU A 87 15.12 6.31 -6.26
N HIS A 88 13.90 6.04 -6.72
CA HIS A 88 13.37 4.70 -7.00
C HIS A 88 13.35 4.34 -8.49
N GLN A 89 13.92 5.18 -9.37
CA GLN A 89 14.19 4.89 -10.79
C GLN A 89 15.62 4.39 -11.00
#